data_AF-A0A7S2D6E8-F1
#
_entry.id   AF-A0A7S2D6E8-F1
#
_cell.length_a   1.000
_cell.length_b   1.000
_cell.length_c   1.000
_cell.angle_alpha   90.00
_cell.angle_beta   90.00
_cell.angle_gamma   90.00
#
_symmetry.space_group_name_H-M   'P 1'
#
loop_
_entity.id
_entity.type
_entity.pdbx_description
1 polymer ?
#
loop_
_entity_poly.entity_id
_entity_poly.type
_entity_poly.pdbx_seq_one_letter_code
_entity_poly.pdbx_strand_id
1 'polypeptide(L)'
;RSRRLGGAQWPPTHRSPSAMAVHVEGCDGVGSAVPQGQIRLKGHFAGVATTSSHCMDITVPLSCEVPIQALHPALLAFFQAAREAEALSPGGEFVEDGMHMESRVWKDFLALIGVDRNAMEGRACSRPLASPRGEQVQIPSGTVPERIEEQVAALEVDLEAKEELVEKVMAERDELRAQNEELKEGGLHSARGLGKMMTGAIQGVE
;
A
#
# COMPACT_ATOMS: atom_id res chain seq x y z
N ARG A 1 7.90 -48.97 -0.21
CA ARG A 1 7.01 -48.25 0.72
C ARG A 1 7.44 -46.78 0.77
N SER A 2 6.98 -45.96 -0.18
CA SER A 2 7.35 -44.53 -0.25
C SER A 2 6.42 -43.69 0.62
N ARG A 3 6.99 -42.98 1.58
CA ARG A 3 6.31 -41.88 2.26
C ARG A 3 6.56 -40.61 1.45
N ARG A 4 5.53 -40.11 0.75
CA ARG A 4 5.52 -38.75 0.20
C ARG A 4 5.31 -37.80 1.37
N LEU A 5 6.31 -37.01 1.72
CA LEU A 5 6.13 -35.84 2.57
C LEU A 5 5.47 -34.77 1.70
N GLY A 6 4.24 -34.40 2.07
CA GLY A 6 3.47 -33.36 1.39
C GLY A 6 4.14 -32.02 1.59
N GLY A 7 4.63 -31.44 0.49
CA GLY A 7 4.96 -30.03 0.44
C GLY A 7 3.69 -29.22 0.66
N ALA A 8 3.67 -28.38 1.68
CA ALA A 8 2.64 -27.38 1.86
C ALA A 8 2.72 -26.39 0.69
N GLN A 9 1.91 -26.68 -0.33
CA GLN A 9 1.74 -25.85 -1.50
C GLN A 9 0.87 -24.66 -1.06
N TRP A 10 1.52 -23.52 -0.78
CA TRP A 10 0.81 -22.28 -0.56
C TRP A 10 0.04 -21.94 -1.84
N PRO A 11 -1.27 -21.67 -1.77
CA PRO A 11 -2.05 -21.35 -2.94
C PRO A 11 -1.50 -20.06 -3.57
N PRO A 12 -1.31 -20.02 -4.89
CA PRO A 12 -0.89 -18.80 -5.56
C PRO A 12 -1.98 -17.74 -5.36
N THR A 13 -1.69 -16.71 -4.57
CA THR A 13 -2.54 -15.52 -4.50
C THR A 13 -2.34 -14.69 -5.76
N HIS A 14 -2.84 -15.19 -6.89
CA HIS A 14 -3.19 -14.37 -8.02
C HIS A 14 -4.38 -13.51 -7.61
N ARG A 15 -4.12 -12.41 -6.90
CA ARG A 15 -5.03 -11.26 -6.94
C ARG A 15 -4.89 -10.68 -8.34
N SER A 16 -5.69 -11.18 -9.28
CA SER A 16 -6.03 -10.37 -10.44
C SER A 16 -6.45 -9.00 -9.91
N PRO A 17 -6.00 -7.89 -10.51
CA PRO A 17 -6.64 -6.60 -10.30
C PRO A 17 -8.05 -6.77 -10.86
N SER A 18 -8.97 -7.22 -10.00
CA SER A 18 -10.39 -7.19 -10.29
C SER A 18 -10.66 -5.73 -10.51
N ALA A 19 -10.86 -5.36 -11.78
CA ALA A 19 -11.45 -4.09 -12.14
C ALA A 19 -12.67 -3.97 -11.22
N MET A 20 -12.56 -3.10 -10.23
CA MET A 20 -13.66 -2.76 -9.35
C MET A 20 -14.65 -2.10 -10.30
N ALA A 21 -15.53 -2.89 -10.89
CA ALA A 21 -16.73 -2.40 -11.52
C ALA A 21 -17.44 -1.69 -10.38
N VAL A 22 -17.27 -0.36 -10.34
CA VAL A 22 -17.99 0.51 -9.43
C VAL A 22 -19.43 0.33 -9.84
N HIS A 23 -20.11 -0.60 -9.18
CA HIS A 23 -21.52 -0.78 -9.35
C HIS A 23 -22.16 0.45 -8.70
N VAL A 24 -22.38 1.46 -9.52
CA VAL A 24 -23.18 2.63 -9.14
C VAL A 24 -24.62 2.14 -9.14
N GLU A 25 -25.04 1.51 -8.04
CA GLU A 25 -26.45 1.31 -7.78
C GLU A 25 -27.10 2.70 -7.79
N GLY A 26 -28.02 2.91 -8.73
CA GLY A 26 -28.86 4.10 -8.79
C GLY A 26 -29.49 4.31 -7.42
N CYS A 27 -29.14 5.42 -6.78
CA CYS A 27 -29.66 5.74 -5.46
C CYS A 27 -31.12 6.20 -5.60
N ASP A 28 -32.06 5.26 -5.71
CA ASP A 28 -33.51 5.51 -5.78
C ASP A 28 -34.12 5.94 -4.44
N GLY A 29 -33.30 6.24 -3.45
CA GLY A 29 -33.74 6.87 -2.20
C GLY A 29 -33.81 8.38 -2.39
N VAL A 30 -34.98 8.97 -2.14
CA VAL A 30 -35.27 10.41 -2.05
C VAL A 30 -34.21 11.12 -1.20
N GLY A 31 -33.08 11.45 -1.80
CA GLY A 31 -31.96 12.11 -1.15
C GLY A 31 -32.24 13.58 -1.10
N SER A 32 -32.19 14.18 0.09
CA SER A 32 -32.13 15.64 0.22
C SER A 32 -31.05 16.18 -0.71
N ALA A 33 -31.31 17.33 -1.35
CA ALA A 33 -30.32 17.99 -2.18
C ALA A 33 -29.05 18.24 -1.37
N VAL A 34 -27.89 17.90 -1.93
CA VAL A 34 -26.59 18.17 -1.29
C VAL A 34 -26.35 19.67 -1.33
N PRO A 35 -26.00 20.32 -0.20
CA PRO A 35 -25.70 21.75 -0.17
C PRO A 35 -24.56 22.11 -1.14
N GLN A 36 -24.65 23.28 -1.77
CA GLN A 36 -23.61 23.74 -2.68
C GLN A 36 -22.23 23.80 -1.98
N GLY A 37 -21.19 23.31 -2.67
CA GLY A 37 -19.83 23.23 -2.14
C GLY A 37 -19.56 22.03 -1.22
N GLN A 38 -20.54 21.15 -1.02
CA GLN A 38 -20.35 19.87 -0.35
C GLN A 38 -20.47 18.70 -1.33
N ILE A 39 -19.84 17.58 -0.97
CA ILE A 39 -19.99 16.29 -1.62
C ILE A 39 -20.59 15.31 -0.62
N ARG A 40 -21.56 14.51 -1.07
CA ARG A 40 -22.04 13.36 -0.31
C ARG A 40 -21.21 12.14 -0.65
N LEU A 41 -20.48 11.64 0.33
CA LEU A 41 -19.78 10.35 0.24
C LEU A 41 -20.74 9.26 0.71
N LYS A 42 -21.04 8.32 -0.19
CA LYS A 42 -21.83 7.13 0.10
C LYS A 42 -21.08 5.91 -0.39
N GLY A 43 -20.79 4.98 0.50
CA GLY A 43 -20.08 3.74 0.15
C GLY A 43 -19.61 2.99 1.37
N HIS A 44 -18.61 2.13 1.19
CA HIS A 44 -17.95 1.39 2.25
C HIS A 44 -16.44 1.58 2.14
N PHE A 45 -15.80 1.97 3.24
CA PHE A 45 -14.36 1.86 3.39
C PHE A 45 -14.04 0.43 3.84
N ALA A 46 -13.19 -0.27 3.10
CA ALA A 46 -12.66 -1.56 3.49
C ALA A 46 -11.12 -1.49 3.48
N GLY A 47 -10.49 -1.93 4.56
CA GLY A 47 -9.05 -1.88 4.74
C GLY A 47 -8.57 -2.77 5.87
N VAL A 48 -7.27 -2.72 6.16
CA VAL A 48 -6.66 -3.47 7.25
C VAL A 48 -5.93 -2.50 8.15
N ALA A 49 -6.18 -2.58 9.46
CA ALA A 49 -5.37 -1.90 10.46
C ALA A 49 -4.43 -2.89 11.13
N THR A 50 -3.14 -2.56 11.10
CA THR A 50 -2.10 -3.35 11.75
C THR A 50 -1.53 -2.55 12.92
N THR A 51 -1.52 -3.16 14.09
CA THR A 51 -0.84 -2.70 15.30
C THR A 51 0.32 -3.64 15.62
N SER A 52 1.14 -3.31 16.61
CA SER A 52 2.25 -4.18 17.05
C SER A 52 1.81 -5.59 17.48
N SER A 53 0.55 -5.75 17.85
CA SER A 53 0.01 -6.99 18.44
C SER A 53 -1.13 -7.61 17.65
N HIS A 54 -1.77 -6.86 16.75
CA HIS A 54 -2.99 -7.32 16.06
C HIS A 54 -3.04 -6.82 14.63
N CYS A 55 -3.60 -7.65 13.75
CA CYS A 55 -4.01 -7.30 12.41
C CYS A 55 -5.54 -7.44 12.34
N MET A 56 -6.24 -6.40 11.91
CA MET A 56 -7.70 -6.35 11.91
C MET A 56 -8.24 -5.86 10.57
N ASP A 57 -9.14 -6.64 9.98
CA ASP A 57 -9.92 -6.21 8.82
C ASP A 57 -11.00 -5.21 9.28
N ILE A 58 -11.02 -4.04 8.65
CA ILE A 58 -11.92 -2.95 8.95
C ILE A 58 -12.86 -2.77 7.75
N THR A 59 -14.17 -2.78 8.02
CA THR A 59 -15.19 -2.37 7.05
C THR A 59 -16.10 -1.33 7.70
N VAL A 60 -16.08 -0.09 7.20
CA VAL A 60 -16.84 1.03 7.75
C VAL A 60 -17.77 1.59 6.67
N PRO A 61 -19.11 1.56 6.86
CA PRO A 61 -20.02 2.27 5.97
C PRO A 61 -19.80 3.78 6.08
N LEU A 62 -19.66 4.42 4.93
CA LEU A 62 -19.53 5.87 4.80
C LEU A 62 -20.84 6.43 4.25
N SER A 63 -21.46 7.33 5.01
CA SER A 63 -22.60 8.11 4.57
C SER A 63 -22.51 9.49 5.22
N CYS A 64 -21.71 10.37 4.64
CA CYS A 64 -21.49 11.71 5.17
C CYS A 64 -21.44 12.76 4.07
N GLU A 65 -21.69 14.00 4.44
CA GLU A 65 -21.47 15.16 3.59
C GLU A 65 -20.20 15.86 4.07
N VAL A 66 -19.29 16.12 3.14
CA VAL A 66 -18.00 16.74 3.41
C VAL A 66 -17.82 17.96 2.53
N PRO A 67 -17.30 19.08 3.08
CA PRO A 67 -16.90 20.22 2.28
C PRO A 67 -15.86 19.80 1.24
N ILE A 68 -16.02 20.25 0.00
CA ILE A 68 -15.10 19.87 -1.08
C ILE A 68 -13.65 20.26 -0.76
N GLN A 69 -13.46 21.35 -0.01
CA GLN A 69 -12.15 21.87 0.34
C GLN A 69 -11.40 20.87 1.24
N ALA A 70 -12.12 20.11 2.06
CA ALA A 70 -11.54 19.11 2.94
C ALA A 70 -11.06 17.86 2.18
N LEU A 71 -11.59 17.60 0.97
CA LEU A 71 -11.19 16.46 0.15
C LEU A 71 -9.90 16.71 -0.64
N HIS A 72 -9.57 17.97 -0.92
CA HIS A 72 -8.44 18.31 -1.77
C HIS A 72 -7.09 17.72 -1.29
N PRO A 73 -6.69 17.83 0.00
CA PRO A 73 -5.44 17.24 0.47
C PRO A 73 -5.43 15.71 0.34
N ALA A 74 -6.55 15.06 0.62
CA ALA A 74 -6.67 13.61 0.52
C ALA A 74 -6.54 13.14 -0.92
N LEU A 75 -7.21 13.81 -1.87
CA LEU A 75 -7.11 13.50 -3.29
C LEU A 75 -5.66 13.67 -3.79
N LEU A 76 -5.00 14.78 -3.44
CA LEU A 76 -3.59 14.99 -3.78
C LEU A 76 -2.68 13.88 -3.22
N ALA A 77 -2.89 13.48 -1.97
CA ALA A 77 -2.13 12.39 -1.35
C ALA A 77 -2.35 11.06 -2.08
N PHE A 78 -3.60 10.73 -2.47
CA PHE A 78 -3.88 9.52 -3.24
C PHE A 78 -3.19 9.53 -4.61
N PHE A 79 -3.16 10.67 -5.30
CA PHE A 79 -2.44 10.79 -6.57
C PHE A 79 -0.93 10.61 -6.40
N GLN A 80 -0.34 11.20 -5.36
CA GLN A 80 1.09 11.03 -5.07
C GLN A 80 1.43 9.57 -4.76
N ALA A 81 0.62 8.93 -3.91
CA ALA A 81 0.80 7.52 -3.56
C ALA A 81 0.67 6.60 -4.78
N ALA A 82 -0.29 6.85 -5.68
CA ALA A 82 -0.45 6.09 -6.91
C ALA A 82 0.80 6.21 -7.81
N ARG A 83 1.37 7.42 -7.93
CA ARG A 83 2.59 7.66 -8.70
C ARG A 83 3.81 6.93 -8.11
N GLU A 84 3.97 6.96 -6.80
CA GLU A 84 5.07 6.25 -6.12
C GLU A 84 4.94 4.74 -6.31
N ALA A 85 3.73 4.20 -6.26
CA ALA A 85 3.47 2.78 -6.53
C ALA A 85 3.83 2.39 -7.97
N GLU A 86 3.54 3.24 -8.96
CA GLU A 86 3.93 3.02 -10.36
C GLU A 86 5.45 3.08 -10.55
N ALA A 87 6.13 4.03 -9.92
CA ALA A 87 7.58 4.19 -9.99
C ALA A 87 8.36 2.99 -9.39
N LEU A 88 7.76 2.30 -8.42
CA LEU A 88 8.33 1.10 -7.80
C LEU A 88 8.15 -0.16 -8.65
N SER A 89 7.42 -0.11 -9.78
CA SER A 89 7.21 -1.27 -10.64
C SER A 89 8.43 -1.52 -11.54
N PRO A 90 9.24 -2.58 -11.29
CA PRO A 90 10.47 -2.83 -12.04
C PRO A 90 10.11 -3.32 -13.45
N GLY A 91 10.11 -2.42 -14.43
CA GLY A 91 9.87 -2.73 -15.85
C GLY A 91 8.81 -1.87 -16.53
N GLY A 92 8.21 -0.89 -15.84
CA GLY A 92 7.40 0.13 -16.49
C GLY A 92 8.30 1.10 -17.27
N GLU A 93 8.16 1.17 -18.59
CA GLU A 93 8.73 2.28 -19.37
C GLU A 93 8.25 3.59 -18.73
N PHE A 94 9.22 4.37 -18.26
CA PHE A 94 8.99 5.65 -17.60
C PHE A 94 8.33 6.58 -18.62
N VAL A 95 7.00 6.69 -18.59
CA VAL A 95 6.30 7.74 -19.31
C VAL A 95 6.53 9.01 -18.50
N GLU A 96 7.60 9.73 -18.83
CA GLU A 96 7.96 11.05 -18.26
C GLU A 96 6.91 12.14 -18.53
N ASP A 97 5.79 11.82 -19.15
CA ASP A 97 4.67 12.73 -19.30
C ASP A 97 3.93 12.82 -17.95
N GLY A 98 4.60 13.52 -17.04
CA GLY A 98 4.13 13.87 -15.72
C GLY A 98 2.78 14.54 -15.86
N MET A 99 1.72 13.75 -15.67
CA MET A 99 0.44 14.25 -15.25
C MET A 99 0.64 14.88 -13.86
N HIS A 100 1.09 16.15 -13.87
CA HIS A 100 0.31 17.17 -13.19
C HIS A 100 -1.12 16.80 -13.51
N MET A 101 -1.88 16.27 -12.55
CA MET A 101 -3.34 16.20 -12.68
C MET A 101 -3.73 17.54 -13.26
N GLU A 102 -4.02 17.56 -14.58
CA GLU A 102 -3.76 18.78 -15.34
C GLU A 102 -4.50 19.85 -14.58
N SER A 103 -3.85 20.96 -14.27
CA SER A 103 -4.51 22.03 -13.52
C SER A 103 -5.91 22.33 -14.12
N ARG A 104 -6.09 22.01 -15.41
CA ARG A 104 -7.35 21.85 -16.15
C ARG A 104 -8.33 20.82 -15.58
N VAL A 105 -8.03 19.51 -15.49
CA VAL A 105 -8.95 18.49 -14.95
C VAL A 105 -9.45 18.85 -13.54
N TRP A 106 -8.57 19.32 -12.66
CA TRP A 106 -8.99 19.77 -11.33
C TRP A 106 -9.83 21.06 -11.41
N LYS A 107 -9.46 22.01 -12.28
CA LYS A 107 -10.28 23.22 -12.53
C LYS A 107 -11.64 22.89 -13.13
N ASP A 108 -11.72 21.96 -14.05
CA ASP A 108 -12.94 21.54 -14.73
C ASP A 108 -13.85 20.81 -13.75
N PHE A 109 -13.27 19.99 -12.88
CA PHE A 109 -13.99 19.40 -11.75
C PHE A 109 -14.52 20.47 -10.79
N LEU A 110 -13.69 21.44 -10.39
CA LEU A 110 -14.10 22.58 -9.54
C LEU A 110 -15.18 23.47 -10.19
N ALA A 111 -15.09 23.66 -11.51
CA ALA A 111 -16.10 24.39 -12.28
C ALA A 111 -17.41 23.62 -12.35
N LEU A 112 -17.35 22.29 -12.57
CA LEU A 112 -18.52 21.41 -12.65
C LEU A 112 -19.31 21.39 -11.35
N ILE A 113 -18.63 21.38 -10.21
CA ILE A 113 -19.25 21.41 -8.87
C ILE A 113 -19.63 22.83 -8.42
N GLY A 114 -19.43 23.84 -9.27
CA GLY A 114 -19.86 25.21 -9.02
C GLY A 114 -19.13 25.89 -7.87
N VAL A 115 -17.86 25.54 -7.65
CA VAL A 115 -17.06 26.09 -6.56
C VAL A 115 -16.14 27.18 -7.10
N ASP A 116 -16.41 28.41 -6.68
CA ASP A 116 -15.60 29.56 -7.06
C ASP A 116 -14.17 29.40 -6.50
N ARG A 117 -13.20 29.30 -7.40
CA ARG A 117 -11.80 29.12 -7.06
C ARG A 117 -11.24 30.29 -6.25
N ASN A 118 -11.74 31.51 -6.52
CA ASN A 118 -11.34 32.70 -5.77
C ASN A 118 -11.82 32.63 -4.30
N ALA A 119 -12.90 31.89 -4.03
CA ALA A 119 -13.38 31.68 -2.67
C ALA A 119 -12.50 30.70 -1.87
N MET A 120 -11.72 29.83 -2.54
CA MET A 120 -10.80 28.90 -1.87
C MET A 120 -9.47 29.56 -1.49
N GLU A 121 -8.90 30.38 -2.36
CA GLU A 121 -7.56 30.95 -2.15
C GLU A 121 -7.55 32.09 -1.10
N GLY A 122 -8.72 32.66 -0.77
CA GLY A 122 -8.85 33.78 0.17
C GLY A 122 -9.32 33.44 1.60
N ARG A 123 -9.72 32.19 1.88
CA ARG A 123 -10.14 31.75 3.23
C ARG A 123 -9.36 30.52 3.64
N ALA A 124 -8.14 30.74 4.14
CA ALA A 124 -7.65 29.84 5.17
C ALA A 124 -8.77 29.74 6.22
N CYS A 125 -9.34 28.55 6.41
CA CYS A 125 -10.32 28.28 7.44
C CYS A 125 -9.64 28.38 8.82
N SER A 126 -9.24 29.58 9.21
CA SER A 126 -8.86 29.95 10.56
C SER A 126 -10.11 30.22 11.41
N ARG A 127 -11.23 29.56 11.11
CA ARG A 127 -12.37 29.53 12.00
C ARG A 127 -11.94 28.63 13.15
N PRO A 128 -11.65 29.18 14.35
CA PRO A 128 -11.23 28.34 15.46
C PRO A 128 -12.40 27.38 15.68
N LEU A 129 -12.16 26.07 15.60
CA LEU A 129 -13.10 25.14 16.20
C LEU A 129 -13.27 25.62 17.64
N ALA A 130 -14.49 26.04 17.98
CA ALA A 130 -14.84 26.38 19.34
C ALA A 130 -14.58 25.14 20.17
N SER A 131 -13.41 25.12 20.82
CA SER A 131 -12.96 24.04 21.67
C SER A 131 -14.05 23.82 22.72
N PRO A 132 -14.61 22.60 22.87
CA PRO A 132 -15.54 22.32 23.94
C PRO A 132 -14.88 22.73 25.26
N ARG A 133 -15.57 23.61 25.99
CA ARG A 133 -15.10 24.19 27.24
C ARG A 133 -14.62 23.09 28.20
N GLY A 134 -13.33 23.14 28.51
CA GLY A 134 -12.85 23.02 29.88
C GLY A 134 -12.67 21.61 30.41
N GLU A 135 -11.67 20.90 29.90
CA GLU A 135 -10.82 20.08 30.77
C GLU A 135 -9.39 20.51 30.48
N GLN A 136 -8.86 21.40 31.32
CA GLN A 136 -7.45 21.78 31.29
C GLN A 136 -6.63 20.54 31.65
N VAL A 137 -6.29 19.75 30.64
CA VAL A 137 -5.18 18.83 30.73
C VAL A 137 -3.96 19.71 30.96
N GLN A 138 -3.43 19.67 32.18
CA GLN A 138 -2.14 20.25 32.50
C GLN A 138 -1.12 19.56 31.60
N ILE A 139 -0.79 20.19 30.48
CA ILE A 139 0.32 19.74 29.65
C ILE A 139 1.56 19.94 30.53
N PRO A 140 2.23 18.86 30.96
CA PRO A 140 3.41 18.99 31.78
C PRO A 140 4.41 19.85 30.99
N SER A 141 4.82 20.96 31.60
CA SER A 141 5.79 21.93 31.07
C SER A 141 7.21 21.33 31.04
N GLY A 142 7.35 20.13 30.49
CA GLY A 142 8.63 19.59 30.06
C GLY A 142 9.04 20.32 28.79
N THR A 143 10.28 20.80 28.77
CA THR A 143 10.99 21.38 27.64
C THR A 143 10.85 20.47 26.41
N VAL A 144 9.90 20.79 25.54
CA VAL A 144 9.65 20.16 24.23
C VAL A 144 10.94 19.80 23.46
N PRO A 145 12.04 20.59 23.47
CA PRO A 145 13.29 20.19 22.80
C PRO A 145 13.93 18.90 23.33
N GLU A 146 13.98 18.66 24.64
CA GLU A 146 14.68 17.48 25.19
C GLU A 146 14.02 16.17 24.79
N ARG A 147 12.69 16.16 24.68
CA ARG A 147 11.93 14.98 24.26
C ARG A 147 12.15 14.65 22.78
N ILE A 148 12.40 15.67 21.95
CA ILE A 148 12.70 15.47 20.53
C ILE A 148 14.09 14.88 20.38
N GLU A 149 15.07 15.36 21.16
CA GLU A 149 16.44 14.82 21.14
C GLU A 149 16.48 13.34 21.57
N GLU A 150 15.72 12.97 22.61
CA GLU A 150 15.60 11.56 23.04
C GLU A 150 14.96 10.68 21.95
N GLN A 151 13.93 11.19 21.26
CA GLN A 151 13.29 10.47 20.16
C GLN A 151 14.22 10.30 18.95
N VAL A 152 15.04 11.30 18.63
CA VAL A 152 16.02 11.22 17.54
C VAL A 152 17.10 10.18 17.89
N ALA A 153 17.65 10.21 19.10
CA ALA A 153 18.63 9.23 19.54
C ALA A 153 18.09 7.78 19.51
N ALA A 154 16.83 7.58 19.91
CA ALA A 154 16.19 6.27 19.84
C ALA A 154 16.00 5.78 18.38
N LEU A 155 15.69 6.69 17.45
CA LEU A 155 15.55 6.37 16.03
C LEU A 155 16.89 6.05 15.36
N GLU A 156 17.98 6.70 15.78
CA GLU A 156 19.33 6.40 15.27
C GLU A 156 19.77 4.97 15.63
N VAL A 157 19.54 4.54 16.87
CA VAL A 157 19.85 3.16 17.30
C VAL A 157 19.00 2.12 16.56
N ASP A 158 17.71 2.40 16.34
CA ASP A 158 16.83 1.50 15.56
C ASP A 158 17.24 1.42 14.09
N LEU A 159 17.72 2.53 13.51
CA LEU A 159 18.22 2.57 12.13
C LEU A 159 19.49 1.74 11.99
N GLU A 160 20.47 1.90 12.89
CA GLU A 160 21.70 1.12 12.91
C GLU A 160 21.42 -0.39 13.06
N ALA A 161 20.56 -0.78 13.99
CA ALA A 161 20.17 -2.18 14.16
C ALA A 161 19.48 -2.77 12.92
N LYS A 162 18.72 -1.95 12.17
CA LYS A 162 18.09 -2.37 10.91
C LYS A 162 19.11 -2.51 9.78
N GLU A 163 20.12 -1.65 9.71
CA GLU A 163 21.20 -1.76 8.73
C GLU A 163 21.99 -3.06 8.92
N GLU A 164 22.36 -3.41 10.16
CA GLU A 164 23.01 -4.67 10.49
C GLU A 164 22.17 -5.90 10.09
N LEU A 165 20.85 -5.83 10.32
CA LEU A 165 19.94 -6.91 9.94
C LEU A 165 19.86 -7.06 8.41
N VAL A 166 19.82 -5.95 7.68
CA VAL A 166 19.81 -5.96 6.21
C VAL A 166 21.10 -6.57 5.66
N GLU A 167 22.25 -6.20 6.21
CA GLU A 167 23.55 -6.79 5.83
C GLU A 167 23.58 -8.30 6.06
N LYS A 168 23.12 -8.76 7.22
CA LYS A 168 23.03 -10.19 7.55
C LYS A 168 22.12 -10.95 6.58
N VAL A 169 20.93 -10.41 6.29
CA VAL A 169 19.98 -11.05 5.36
C VAL A 169 20.53 -11.10 3.93
N MET A 170 21.27 -10.07 3.49
CA MET A 170 21.93 -10.10 2.19
C MET A 170 23.02 -11.18 2.13
N ALA A 171 23.83 -11.31 3.17
CA ALA A 171 24.84 -12.35 3.25
C ALA A 171 24.22 -13.77 3.22
N GLU A 172 23.17 -14.02 3.99
CA GLU A 172 22.45 -15.30 4.00
C GLU A 172 21.83 -15.60 2.63
N ARG A 173 21.24 -14.60 1.95
CA ARG A 173 20.70 -14.75 0.60
C ARG A 173 21.78 -15.17 -0.39
N ASP A 174 22.95 -14.55 -0.32
CA ASP A 174 24.05 -14.80 -1.25
C ASP A 174 24.68 -16.18 -1.00
N GLU A 175 24.81 -16.60 0.27
CA GLU A 175 25.20 -17.97 0.63
C GLU A 175 24.20 -19.00 0.08
N LEU A 176 22.89 -18.78 0.27
CA LEU A 176 21.87 -19.68 -0.26
C LEU A 176 21.84 -19.71 -1.79
N ARG A 177 22.18 -18.60 -2.47
CA ARG A 177 22.33 -18.59 -3.93
C ARG A 177 23.51 -19.45 -4.36
N ALA A 178 24.67 -19.33 -3.71
CA ALA A 178 25.84 -20.15 -3.99
C ALA A 178 25.56 -21.65 -3.78
N GLN A 179 24.91 -22.02 -2.68
CA GLN A 179 24.52 -23.42 -2.41
C GLN A 179 23.55 -23.96 -3.47
N ASN A 180 22.60 -23.14 -3.93
CA ASN A 180 21.68 -23.54 -5.01
C ASN A 180 22.40 -23.73 -6.35
N GLU A 181 23.42 -22.92 -6.65
CA GLU A 181 24.25 -23.09 -7.84
C GLU A 181 25.06 -24.40 -7.77
N GLU A 182 25.70 -24.69 -6.64
CA GLU A 182 26.45 -25.94 -6.43
C GLU A 182 25.55 -27.18 -6.57
N LEU A 183 24.36 -27.16 -5.95
CA LEU A 183 23.39 -28.25 -6.07
C LEU A 183 22.89 -28.43 -7.51
N LYS A 184 22.73 -27.34 -8.26
CA LYS A 184 22.31 -27.37 -9.67
C LYS A 184 23.39 -27.99 -10.56
N GLU A 185 24.66 -27.67 -10.32
CA GLU A 185 25.79 -28.28 -11.03
C GLU A 185 25.97 -29.77 -10.65
N GLY A 186 25.91 -30.10 -9.37
CA GLY A 186 26.04 -31.49 -8.89
C GLY A 186 24.87 -32.39 -9.31
N GLY A 187 23.64 -31.86 -9.32
CA GLY A 187 22.44 -32.58 -9.74
C GLY A 187 22.47 -32.99 -11.22
N LEU A 188 23.05 -32.17 -12.09
CA LEU A 188 23.24 -32.49 -13.51
C LEU A 188 24.18 -33.69 -13.72
N HIS A 189 25.15 -33.89 -12.81
CA HIS A 189 26.07 -35.03 -12.89
C HIS A 189 25.42 -36.33 -12.38
N SER A 190 24.56 -36.25 -11.35
CA SER A 190 23.85 -37.42 -10.81
C SER A 190 22.73 -37.90 -11.75
N ALA A 191 21.97 -37.00 -12.39
CA ALA A 191 20.89 -37.36 -13.31
C ALA A 191 21.38 -38.05 -14.61
N ARG A 192 22.61 -37.77 -15.07
CA ARG A 192 23.20 -38.40 -16.26
C ARG A 192 23.60 -39.86 -16.06
N GLY A 193 23.85 -40.29 -14.82
CA GLY A 193 24.25 -41.67 -14.50
C GLY A 193 23.09 -42.68 -14.55
N LEU A 194 21.88 -42.26 -14.17
CA LEU A 194 20.72 -43.15 -14.09
C LEU A 194 20.06 -43.45 -15.45
N GLY A 195 20.19 -42.54 -16.42
CA GLY A 195 19.61 -42.73 -17.77
C GLY A 195 20.28 -43.83 -18.61
N LYS A 196 21.56 -44.16 -18.34
CA LYS A 196 22.28 -45.21 -19.10
C LYS A 196 21.95 -46.64 -18.67
N MET A 197 21.38 -46.84 -17.47
CA MET A 197 21.07 -48.20 -16.98
C MET A 197 19.68 -48.70 -17.38
N MET A 198 18.77 -47.84 -17.86
CA MET A 198 17.41 -48.27 -18.24
C MET A 198 17.21 -48.55 -19.73
N THR A 199 18.09 -48.09 -20.62
CA THR A 199 17.96 -48.35 -22.07
C THR A 199 18.58 -49.67 -22.54
N GLY A 200 19.32 -50.39 -21.68
CA GLY A 200 19.95 -51.67 -22.03
C GLY A 200 19.06 -52.92 -21.88
N ALA A 201 17.84 -52.80 -21.34
CA ALA A 201 17.04 -53.97 -20.96
C ALA A 201 15.89 -54.33 -21.93
N ILE A 202 15.73 -53.63 -23.06
CA ILE A 202 14.57 -53.81 -23.97
C ILE A 202 14.99 -54.34 -25.37
N GLN A 203 16.01 -55.20 -25.45
CA GLN A 203 16.48 -55.76 -26.74
C GLN A 203 16.46 -57.30 -26.82
N GLY A 204 15.68 -57.98 -25.99
CA GLY A 204 15.64 -59.45 -26.00
C GLY A 204 14.26 -60.05 -25.73
N VAL A 205 13.29 -59.80 -26.63
CA VAL A 205 12.09 -60.64 -26.77
C VAL A 205 11.77 -60.71 -28.27
N GLU A 206 12.39 -61.66 -28.95
CA GLU A 206 11.87 -62.28 -30.19
C GLU A 206 11.65 -63.78 -29.90
#